data_AF-A0A661KTA4-F1
#
_entry.id   AF-A0A661KTA4-F1
#
_cell.length_a   1.000
_cell.length_b   1.000
_cell.length_c   1.000
_cell.angle_alpha   90.00
_cell.angle_beta   90.00
_cell.angle_gamma   90.00
#
_symmetry.space_group_name_H-M   'P 1'
#
loop_
_entity.id
_entity.type
_entity.pdbx_description
1 polymer ?
#
loop_
_entity_poly.entity_id
_entity_poly.type
_entity_poly.pdbx_seq_one_letter_code
_entity_poly.pdbx_strand_id
1 'polypeptide(L)'
;NWLVDDKVRIFGYENVTNFMGYENQIKLLLLCLISAETFDLEYSPVSINFLDICQIIEKRYEAINHYLNNLSVEEIWKFREDPHSLFLEREGIFFVREEFPNVVTVKFKEKLNIQEKIAFMKKITEMERLRSYYKELLDMLESYPFYSEDYQIIIKKAFEKRSKELFEEVVKKAKEKMDQAKDFHQLYLFFNDIIKESEAEQIPEEIKNRIIDVYELKRDALKREKIEEIDQRLTEIKDIAELNSYWDKIKLYLKLNRQYIGREFELLIAKKFDLKEKELLAENVH
;
A
#
# COMPACT_ATOMS: atom_id res chain seq x y z
N ASN A 1 4.67 -32.57 -39.63
CA ASN A 1 3.84 -31.97 -40.70
C ASN A 1 4.38 -30.60 -41.04
N TRP A 2 5.26 -30.51 -42.03
CA TRP A 2 5.68 -29.24 -42.62
C TRP A 2 4.91 -29.13 -43.93
N LEU A 3 3.85 -28.32 -43.96
CA LEU A 3 3.20 -27.91 -45.20
C LEU A 3 4.13 -26.87 -45.83
N VAL A 4 4.71 -27.22 -46.97
CA VAL A 4 5.90 -26.56 -47.55
C VAL A 4 5.57 -25.20 -48.20
N ASP A 5 4.29 -24.82 -48.30
CA ASP A 5 3.82 -23.57 -48.95
C ASP A 5 3.02 -22.63 -48.03
N ASP A 6 2.95 -22.90 -46.72
CA ASP A 6 2.20 -22.03 -45.81
C ASP A 6 2.88 -20.65 -45.72
N LYS A 7 2.17 -19.60 -46.16
CA LYS A 7 2.63 -18.20 -46.02
C LYS A 7 2.34 -17.62 -44.64
N VAL A 8 1.27 -18.08 -44.00
CA VAL A 8 0.80 -17.58 -42.70
C VAL A 8 0.39 -18.75 -41.83
N ARG A 9 0.85 -18.76 -40.58
CA ARG A 9 0.46 -19.72 -39.54
C ARG A 9 -0.21 -18.99 -38.41
N ILE A 10 -1.35 -19.49 -37.93
CA ILE A 10 -2.13 -18.84 -36.88
C ILE A 10 -2.14 -19.73 -35.64
N PHE A 11 -1.85 -19.13 -34.49
CA PHE A 11 -1.76 -19.85 -33.21
C PHE A 11 -2.70 -19.23 -32.17
N GLY A 12 -3.56 -20.07 -31.58
CA GLY A 12 -4.42 -19.71 -30.45
C GLY A 12 -5.69 -18.94 -30.81
N TYR A 13 -5.99 -18.76 -32.10
CA TYR A 13 -7.16 -18.03 -32.57
C TYR A 13 -8.47 -18.66 -32.12
N GLU A 14 -8.55 -19.99 -32.14
CA GLU A 14 -9.70 -20.79 -31.71
C GLU A 14 -10.14 -20.49 -30.27
N ASN A 15 -9.18 -20.15 -29.40
CA ASN A 15 -9.47 -19.83 -28.00
C ASN A 15 -10.10 -18.43 -27.87
N VAL A 16 -9.77 -17.53 -28.80
CA VAL A 16 -10.29 -16.16 -28.84
C VAL A 16 -11.67 -16.11 -29.50
N THR A 17 -11.90 -16.92 -30.54
CA THR A 17 -13.15 -16.91 -31.32
C THR A 17 -14.39 -17.27 -30.50
N ASN A 18 -14.25 -18.09 -29.45
CA ASN A 18 -15.37 -18.48 -28.58
C ASN A 18 -16.04 -17.30 -27.88
N PHE A 19 -15.36 -16.15 -27.80
CA PHE A 19 -15.83 -14.95 -27.15
C PHE A 19 -16.31 -13.87 -28.15
N MET A 20 -16.40 -14.19 -29.44
CA MET A 20 -16.68 -13.22 -30.51
C MET A 20 -17.75 -13.74 -31.49
N GLY A 21 -18.59 -12.83 -31.98
CA GLY A 21 -19.46 -13.12 -33.14
C GLY A 21 -18.67 -13.25 -34.44
N TYR A 22 -19.23 -13.94 -35.43
CA TYR A 22 -18.54 -14.21 -36.71
C TYR A 22 -18.01 -12.96 -37.42
N GLU A 23 -18.73 -11.84 -37.35
CA GLU A 23 -18.27 -10.58 -37.94
C GLU A 23 -16.95 -10.11 -37.31
N ASN A 24 -16.87 -10.10 -35.97
CA ASN A 24 -15.67 -9.69 -35.24
C ASN A 24 -14.51 -10.66 -35.43
N GLN A 25 -14.80 -11.96 -35.53
CA GLN A 25 -13.82 -12.97 -35.91
C GLN A 25 -13.19 -12.64 -37.28
N ILE A 26 -14.02 -12.36 -38.29
CA ILE A 26 -13.56 -12.00 -39.64
C ILE A 26 -12.77 -10.69 -39.62
N LYS A 27 -13.25 -9.65 -38.94
CA LYS A 27 -12.55 -8.36 -38.82
C LYS A 27 -11.17 -8.54 -38.18
N LEU A 28 -11.10 -9.28 -37.06
CA LEU A 28 -9.85 -9.56 -36.37
C LEU A 28 -8.87 -10.33 -37.27
N LEU A 29 -9.36 -11.37 -37.96
CA LEU A 29 -8.54 -12.15 -38.88
C LEU A 29 -8.01 -11.29 -40.03
N LEU A 30 -8.84 -10.41 -40.60
CA LEU A 30 -8.46 -9.50 -41.67
C LEU A 30 -7.36 -8.53 -41.22
N LEU A 31 -7.48 -7.95 -40.02
CA LEU A 31 -6.42 -7.10 -39.44
C LEU A 31 -5.10 -7.86 -39.28
N CYS A 32 -5.15 -9.14 -38.90
CA CYS A 32 -3.96 -9.97 -38.75
C CYS A 32 -3.32 -10.32 -40.11
N LEU A 33 -4.12 -10.50 -41.15
CA LEU A 33 -3.60 -10.74 -42.50
C LEU A 33 -2.94 -9.49 -43.08
N ILE A 34 -3.55 -8.31 -42.88
CA ILE A 34 -2.97 -7.02 -43.29
C ILE A 34 -1.63 -6.79 -42.59
N SER A 35 -1.52 -7.09 -41.29
CA SER A 35 -0.24 -6.96 -40.58
C SER A 35 0.80 -7.98 -41.04
N ALA A 36 0.40 -9.20 -41.41
CA ALA A 36 1.30 -10.20 -41.98
C ALA A 36 1.84 -9.84 -43.38
N GLU A 37 1.08 -9.07 -44.19
CA GLU A 37 1.54 -8.58 -45.50
C GLU A 37 2.78 -7.66 -45.40
N THR A 38 3.12 -7.17 -44.22
CA THR A 38 4.31 -6.31 -44.00
C THR A 38 5.63 -7.06 -43.95
N PHE A 39 5.60 -8.40 -43.94
CA PHE A 39 6.80 -9.24 -43.91
C PHE A 39 7.20 -9.67 -45.31
N ASP A 40 8.50 -9.92 -45.48
CA ASP A 40 9.00 -10.58 -46.67
C ASP A 40 8.76 -12.09 -46.56
N LEU A 41 7.76 -12.57 -47.31
CA LEU A 41 7.28 -13.95 -47.27
C LEU A 41 8.15 -14.94 -48.07
N GLU A 42 9.23 -14.48 -48.71
CA GLU A 42 10.05 -15.32 -49.58
C GLU A 42 10.82 -16.43 -48.85
N TYR A 43 11.07 -16.28 -47.54
CA TYR A 43 11.99 -17.16 -46.80
C TYR A 43 11.38 -17.91 -45.60
N SER A 44 10.27 -17.41 -45.02
CA SER A 44 9.63 -18.06 -43.87
C SER A 44 8.18 -17.63 -43.72
N PRO A 45 7.26 -18.54 -43.31
CA PRO A 45 5.91 -18.18 -42.92
C PRO A 45 5.90 -17.10 -41.84
N VAL A 46 4.90 -16.22 -41.89
CA VAL A 46 4.56 -15.33 -40.77
C VAL A 46 3.70 -16.08 -39.77
N SER A 47 4.06 -16.03 -38.50
CA SER A 47 3.29 -16.60 -37.41
C SER A 47 2.44 -15.50 -36.74
N ILE A 48 1.13 -15.61 -36.81
CA ILE A 48 0.20 -14.77 -36.06
C ILE A 48 -0.03 -15.43 -34.69
N ASN A 49 0.34 -14.72 -33.63
CA ASN A 49 0.29 -15.20 -32.27
C ASN A 49 -0.84 -14.52 -31.48
N PHE A 50 -1.85 -15.29 -31.09
CA PHE A 50 -2.95 -14.83 -30.23
C PHE A 50 -2.77 -15.16 -28.74
N LEU A 51 -1.68 -15.83 -28.34
CA LEU A 51 -1.52 -16.34 -26.98
C LEU A 51 -1.65 -15.26 -25.90
N ASP A 52 -1.22 -14.03 -26.19
CA ASP A 52 -1.34 -12.92 -25.24
C ASP A 52 -2.78 -12.41 -25.12
N ILE A 53 -3.54 -12.40 -26.21
CA ILE A 53 -4.98 -12.13 -26.14
C ILE A 53 -5.72 -13.26 -25.42
N CYS A 54 -5.33 -14.52 -25.62
CA CYS A 54 -5.93 -15.66 -24.92
C CYS A 54 -5.87 -15.51 -23.39
N GLN A 55 -4.83 -14.87 -22.86
CA GLN A 55 -4.68 -14.65 -21.42
C GLN A 55 -5.67 -13.62 -20.84
N ILE A 56 -6.19 -12.72 -21.67
CA ILE A 56 -7.06 -11.62 -21.23
C ILE A 56 -8.49 -11.72 -21.77
N ILE A 57 -8.74 -12.54 -22.80
CA ILE A 57 -10.00 -12.56 -23.55
C ILE A 57 -11.20 -12.85 -22.66
N GLU A 58 -11.09 -13.78 -21.71
CA GLU A 58 -12.18 -14.11 -20.77
C GLU A 58 -12.67 -12.88 -20.00
N LYS A 59 -11.77 -11.95 -19.68
CA LYS A 59 -12.07 -10.76 -18.89
C LYS A 59 -12.34 -9.53 -19.73
N ARG A 60 -11.89 -9.53 -21.00
CA ARG A 60 -11.85 -8.35 -21.88
C ARG A 60 -12.61 -8.52 -23.19
N TYR A 61 -13.33 -9.62 -23.35
CA TYR A 61 -14.10 -9.87 -24.57
C TYR A 61 -15.08 -8.76 -24.89
N GLU A 62 -15.75 -8.15 -23.91
CA GLU A 62 -16.71 -7.05 -24.14
C GLU A 62 -16.03 -5.83 -24.75
N ALA A 63 -14.89 -5.42 -24.18
CA ALA A 63 -14.12 -4.27 -24.66
C ALA A 63 -13.53 -4.54 -26.06
N ILE A 64 -13.04 -5.76 -26.31
CA ILE A 64 -12.50 -6.18 -27.61
C ILE A 64 -13.61 -6.23 -28.66
N ASN A 65 -14.77 -6.82 -28.35
CA ASN A 65 -15.92 -6.85 -29.26
C ASN A 65 -16.46 -5.44 -29.53
N HIS A 66 -16.52 -4.56 -28.52
CA HIS A 66 -16.94 -3.19 -28.72
C HIS A 66 -16.00 -2.44 -29.66
N TYR A 67 -14.68 -2.62 -29.52
CA TYR A 67 -13.71 -2.04 -30.45
C TYR A 67 -13.93 -2.55 -31.88
N LEU A 68 -14.06 -3.87 -32.07
CA LEU A 68 -14.25 -4.48 -33.39
C LEU A 68 -15.61 -4.13 -34.02
N ASN A 69 -16.66 -3.98 -33.22
CA ASN A 69 -17.99 -3.57 -33.69
C ASN A 69 -17.98 -2.15 -34.24
N ASN A 70 -17.22 -1.24 -33.62
CA ASN A 70 -17.10 0.14 -34.05
C ASN A 70 -16.13 0.32 -35.23
N LEU A 71 -15.38 -0.73 -35.59
CA LEU A 71 -14.47 -0.69 -36.73
C LEU A 71 -15.26 -0.89 -38.04
N SER A 72 -15.24 0.14 -38.88
CA SER A 72 -15.87 0.09 -40.20
C SER A 72 -15.00 -0.66 -41.21
N VAL A 73 -15.61 -1.15 -42.30
CA VAL A 73 -14.87 -1.80 -43.38
C VAL A 73 -13.88 -0.83 -44.04
N GLU A 74 -14.29 0.43 -44.23
CA GLU A 74 -13.45 1.50 -44.77
C GLU A 74 -12.24 1.78 -43.88
N GLU A 75 -12.40 1.72 -42.56
CA GLU A 75 -11.28 1.87 -41.62
C GLU A 75 -10.30 0.71 -41.70
N ILE A 76 -10.78 -0.52 -41.86
CA ILE A 76 -9.91 -1.69 -42.07
C ILE A 76 -9.09 -1.53 -43.35
N TRP A 77 -9.71 -1.05 -44.44
CA TRP A 77 -8.99 -0.83 -45.69
C TRP A 77 -7.92 0.26 -45.61
N LYS A 78 -8.13 1.31 -44.79
CA LYS A 78 -7.07 2.30 -44.52
C LYS A 78 -5.83 1.68 -43.89
N PHE A 79 -5.99 0.66 -43.06
CA PHE A 79 -4.84 -0.07 -42.52
C PHE A 79 -4.10 -0.89 -43.56
N ARG A 80 -4.73 -1.25 -44.67
CA ARG A 80 -4.02 -1.87 -45.79
C ARG A 80 -3.20 -0.86 -46.58
N GLU A 81 -3.67 0.37 -46.70
CA GLU A 81 -2.93 1.48 -47.33
C GLU A 81 -1.73 1.91 -46.48
N ASP A 82 -1.88 1.94 -45.16
CA ASP A 82 -0.80 2.17 -44.19
C ASP A 82 -0.77 1.11 -43.07
N PRO A 83 -0.15 -0.05 -43.34
CA PRO A 83 -0.04 -1.12 -42.36
C PRO A 83 0.79 -0.76 -41.12
N HIS A 84 1.66 0.25 -41.19
CA HIS A 84 2.48 0.65 -40.05
C HIS A 84 1.64 1.17 -38.88
N SER A 85 0.49 1.77 -39.17
CA SER A 85 -0.46 2.25 -38.16
C SER A 85 -1.02 1.15 -37.25
N LEU A 86 -1.00 -0.12 -37.69
CA LEU A 86 -1.39 -1.28 -36.89
C LEU A 86 -0.38 -1.64 -35.80
N PHE A 87 0.88 -1.22 -35.96
CA PHE A 87 1.97 -1.50 -35.02
C PHE A 87 2.19 -0.38 -34.00
N LEU A 88 1.41 0.70 -34.08
CA LEU A 88 1.43 1.77 -33.09
C LEU A 88 0.63 1.33 -31.85
N GLU A 89 1.27 1.40 -30.69
CA GLU A 89 0.60 1.09 -29.42
C GLU A 89 -0.45 2.15 -29.08
N ARG A 90 -1.72 1.82 -29.30
CA ARG A 90 -2.88 2.69 -29.09
C ARG A 90 -4.04 1.93 -28.44
N GLU A 91 -5.04 2.65 -27.97
CA GLU A 91 -6.29 2.06 -27.46
C GLU A 91 -6.93 1.15 -28.53
N GLY A 92 -7.38 -0.03 -28.10
CA GLY A 92 -7.93 -1.05 -28.98
C GLY A 92 -6.91 -2.13 -29.34
N ILE A 93 -7.11 -2.75 -30.50
CA ILE A 93 -6.22 -3.80 -31.02
C ILE A 93 -5.03 -3.16 -31.73
N PHE A 94 -3.84 -3.66 -31.42
CA PHE A 94 -2.60 -3.32 -32.10
C PHE A 94 -1.72 -4.57 -32.20
N PHE A 95 -0.65 -4.46 -32.97
CA PHE A 95 0.23 -5.58 -33.29
C PHE A 95 1.65 -5.31 -32.87
N VAL A 96 2.35 -6.35 -32.42
CA VAL A 96 3.79 -6.31 -32.16
C VAL A 96 4.49 -7.17 -33.18
N ARG A 97 5.51 -6.59 -33.81
CA ARG A 97 6.30 -7.22 -34.88
C ARG A 97 7.61 -7.75 -34.33
N GLU A 98 7.93 -9.01 -34.64
CA GLU A 98 9.23 -9.62 -34.37
C GLU A 98 9.82 -10.17 -35.68
N GLU A 99 10.97 -9.62 -36.11
CA GLU A 99 11.60 -9.96 -37.41
C GLU A 99 12.12 -11.40 -37.49
N PHE A 100 12.46 -12.02 -36.37
CA PHE A 100 12.92 -13.41 -36.34
C PHE A 100 12.24 -14.13 -35.17
N PRO A 101 11.38 -15.14 -35.40
CA PRO A 101 11.13 -15.86 -36.67
C PRO A 101 9.87 -15.41 -37.44
N ASN A 102 9.75 -14.12 -37.82
CA ASN A 102 8.55 -13.54 -38.47
C ASN A 102 7.26 -13.73 -37.65
N VAL A 103 7.14 -13.06 -36.51
CA VAL A 103 5.96 -13.16 -35.63
C VAL A 103 5.20 -11.84 -35.58
N VAL A 104 3.89 -11.94 -35.71
CA VAL A 104 2.94 -10.87 -35.43
C VAL A 104 2.14 -11.27 -34.21
N THR A 105 2.38 -10.60 -33.08
CA THR A 105 1.62 -10.85 -31.86
C THR A 105 0.47 -9.86 -31.76
N VAL A 106 -0.75 -10.38 -31.58
CA VAL A 106 -1.93 -9.55 -31.40
C VAL A 106 -2.00 -9.09 -29.95
N LYS A 107 -2.21 -7.79 -29.75
CA LYS A 107 -2.30 -7.16 -28.44
C LYS A 107 -3.58 -6.33 -28.34
N PHE A 108 -4.00 -6.09 -27.11
CA PHE A 108 -5.12 -5.20 -26.81
C PHE A 108 -4.71 -4.25 -25.69
N LYS A 109 -5.01 -2.97 -25.87
CA LYS A 109 -4.80 -1.94 -24.86
C LYS A 109 -6.12 -1.25 -24.55
N GLU A 110 -6.51 -1.31 -23.30
CA GLU A 110 -7.69 -0.60 -22.83
C GLU A 110 -7.39 0.88 -22.64
N LYS A 111 -8.48 1.66 -22.65
CA LYS A 111 -8.46 3.06 -22.23
C LYS A 111 -8.01 3.23 -20.78
N LEU A 112 -8.31 2.25 -19.93
CA LEU A 112 -8.05 2.31 -18.50
C LEU A 112 -6.66 1.78 -18.16
N ASN A 113 -5.72 2.70 -17.88
CA ASN A 113 -4.42 2.31 -17.33
C ASN A 113 -4.49 2.15 -15.80
N ILE A 114 -4.87 0.96 -15.35
CA ILE A 114 -5.00 0.64 -13.93
C ILE A 114 -3.63 0.58 -13.24
N GLN A 115 -2.56 0.21 -13.96
CA GLN A 115 -1.21 0.14 -13.39
C GLN A 115 -0.68 1.53 -13.02
N GLU A 116 -0.89 2.53 -13.87
CA GLU A 116 -0.55 3.92 -13.56
C GLU A 116 -1.34 4.45 -12.37
N LYS A 117 -2.64 4.14 -12.31
CA LYS A 117 -3.51 4.52 -11.18
C LYS A 117 -3.02 3.91 -9.86
N ILE A 118 -2.61 2.64 -9.87
CA ILE A 118 -1.99 1.98 -8.71
C ILE A 118 -0.63 2.61 -8.37
N ALA A 119 0.19 2.93 -9.36
CA ALA A 119 1.49 3.56 -9.15
C ALA A 119 1.34 4.95 -8.51
N PHE A 120 0.31 5.71 -8.90
CA PHE A 120 -0.05 6.97 -8.26
C PHE A 120 -0.56 6.77 -6.83
N MET A 121 -1.45 5.81 -6.60
CA MET A 121 -1.98 5.48 -5.27
C MET A 121 -0.86 5.22 -4.25
N LYS A 122 0.19 4.50 -4.65
CA LYS A 122 1.36 4.22 -3.80
C LYS A 122 2.14 5.47 -3.36
N LYS A 123 2.05 6.57 -4.12
CA LYS A 123 2.75 7.84 -3.82
C LYS A 123 1.97 8.73 -2.86
N ILE A 124 0.71 8.42 -2.58
CA ILE A 124 -0.12 9.22 -1.68
C ILE A 124 0.37 9.03 -0.24
N THR A 125 0.58 10.14 0.47
CA THR A 125 1.10 10.18 1.85
C THR A 125 0.03 10.49 2.90
N GLU A 126 -1.14 10.94 2.47
CA GLU A 126 -2.22 11.40 3.34
C GLU A 126 -3.42 10.46 3.24
N MET A 127 -3.96 10.04 4.39
CA MET A 127 -5.02 9.03 4.43
C MET A 127 -6.32 9.53 3.79
N GLU A 128 -6.70 10.79 4.01
CA GLU A 128 -7.89 11.39 3.41
C GLU A 128 -7.80 11.39 1.88
N ARG A 129 -6.66 11.87 1.34
CA ARG A 129 -6.39 11.86 -0.09
C ARG A 129 -6.42 10.44 -0.67
N LEU A 130 -5.91 9.44 0.07
CA LEU A 130 -5.93 8.05 -0.36
C LEU A 130 -7.37 7.51 -0.45
N ARG A 131 -8.24 7.84 0.52
CA ARG A 131 -9.67 7.45 0.52
C ARG A 131 -10.43 8.11 -0.63
N SER A 132 -10.23 9.42 -0.84
CA SER A 132 -10.86 10.17 -1.93
C SER A 132 -10.46 9.59 -3.28
N TYR A 133 -9.16 9.35 -3.49
CA TYR A 133 -8.68 8.76 -4.73
C TYR A 133 -9.20 7.34 -4.96
N TYR A 134 -9.27 6.51 -3.92
CA TYR A 134 -9.87 5.18 -4.02
C TYR A 134 -11.34 5.24 -4.44
N LYS A 135 -12.12 6.17 -3.86
CA LYS A 135 -13.53 6.39 -4.25
C LYS A 135 -13.65 6.84 -5.71
N GLU A 136 -12.85 7.82 -6.13
CA GLU A 136 -12.82 8.27 -7.53
C GLU A 136 -12.53 7.12 -8.52
N LEU A 137 -11.64 6.19 -8.14
CA LEU A 137 -11.36 5.01 -8.95
C LEU A 137 -12.53 4.03 -9.01
N LEU A 138 -13.26 3.84 -7.91
CA LEU A 138 -14.45 2.99 -7.90
C LEU A 138 -15.57 3.62 -8.74
N ASP A 139 -15.86 4.90 -8.55
CA ASP A 139 -16.86 5.64 -9.33
C ASP A 139 -16.55 5.56 -10.84
N MET A 140 -15.26 5.67 -11.20
CA MET A 140 -14.80 5.49 -12.57
C MET A 140 -15.05 4.07 -13.10
N LEU A 141 -14.82 3.04 -12.30
CA LEU A 141 -15.06 1.64 -12.70
C LEU A 141 -16.54 1.29 -12.76
N GLU A 142 -17.38 1.88 -11.91
CA GLU A 142 -18.85 1.74 -11.98
C GLU A 142 -19.40 2.38 -13.25
N SER A 143 -18.80 3.49 -13.71
CA SER A 143 -19.15 4.13 -14.98
C SER A 143 -18.57 3.43 -16.22
N TYR A 144 -17.69 2.43 -16.03
CA TYR A 144 -17.04 1.74 -17.14
C TYR A 144 -18.00 0.70 -17.75
N PRO A 145 -18.24 0.73 -19.07
CA PRO A 145 -19.29 -0.07 -19.70
C PRO A 145 -18.95 -1.56 -19.84
N PHE A 146 -17.78 -2.01 -19.39
CA PHE A 146 -17.30 -3.38 -19.55
C PHE A 146 -16.90 -3.99 -18.21
N TYR A 147 -16.77 -5.32 -18.18
CA TYR A 147 -16.31 -6.07 -17.02
C TYR A 147 -15.07 -5.45 -16.34
N SER A 148 -15.23 -5.08 -15.06
CA SER A 148 -14.21 -4.37 -14.28
C SER A 148 -13.95 -4.93 -12.88
N GLU A 149 -14.59 -6.04 -12.49
CA GLU A 149 -14.47 -6.57 -11.12
C GLU A 149 -13.03 -6.94 -10.76
N ASP A 150 -12.27 -7.48 -11.72
CA ASP A 150 -10.87 -7.81 -11.48
C ASP A 150 -10.03 -6.55 -11.21
N TYR A 151 -10.34 -5.43 -11.85
CA TYR A 151 -9.75 -4.13 -11.51
C TYR A 151 -10.16 -3.63 -10.14
N GLN A 152 -11.43 -3.80 -9.76
CA GLN A 152 -11.90 -3.45 -8.42
C GLN A 152 -11.12 -4.21 -7.34
N ILE A 153 -10.89 -5.51 -7.54
CA ILE A 153 -10.08 -6.34 -6.63
C ILE A 153 -8.65 -5.84 -6.54
N ILE A 154 -8.00 -5.54 -7.67
CA ILE A 154 -6.62 -5.07 -7.68
C ILE A 154 -6.50 -3.70 -7.00
N ILE A 155 -7.42 -2.77 -7.30
CA ILE A 155 -7.46 -1.43 -6.70
C ILE A 155 -7.72 -1.51 -5.19
N LYS A 156 -8.64 -2.37 -4.75
CA LYS A 156 -8.89 -2.64 -3.33
C LYS A 156 -7.65 -3.14 -2.61
N LYS A 157 -6.96 -4.15 -3.17
CA LYS A 157 -5.71 -4.67 -2.59
C LYS A 157 -4.62 -3.60 -2.51
N ALA A 158 -4.50 -2.76 -3.54
CA ALA A 158 -3.53 -1.66 -3.54
C ALA A 158 -3.85 -0.61 -2.46
N PHE A 159 -5.13 -0.27 -2.30
CA PHE A 159 -5.60 0.65 -1.26
C PHE A 159 -5.34 0.10 0.14
N GLU A 160 -5.75 -1.15 0.41
CA GLU A 160 -5.53 -1.81 1.71
C GLU A 160 -4.04 -1.86 2.07
N LYS A 161 -3.20 -2.21 1.09
CA LYS A 161 -1.74 -2.22 1.29
C LYS A 161 -1.22 -0.83 1.66
N ARG A 162 -1.57 0.20 0.87
CA ARG A 162 -1.06 1.55 1.13
C ARG A 162 -1.59 2.15 2.43
N SER A 163 -2.85 1.88 2.75
CA SER A 163 -3.49 2.26 4.02
C SER A 163 -2.71 1.71 5.21
N LYS A 164 -2.35 0.42 5.17
CA LYS A 164 -1.53 -0.21 6.21
C LYS A 164 -0.16 0.46 6.36
N GLU A 165 0.52 0.74 5.24
CA GLU A 165 1.82 1.43 5.26
C GLU A 165 1.71 2.83 5.91
N LEU A 166 0.69 3.61 5.55
CA LEU A 166 0.46 4.93 6.16
C LEU A 166 0.21 4.83 7.67
N PHE A 167 -0.58 3.86 8.12
CA PHE A 167 -0.81 3.67 9.55
C PHE A 167 0.46 3.25 10.31
N GLU A 168 1.32 2.43 9.70
CA GLU A 168 2.62 2.10 10.28
C GLU A 168 3.52 3.34 10.39
N GLU A 169 3.50 4.23 9.41
CA GLU A 169 4.20 5.51 9.46
C GLU A 169 3.67 6.41 10.60
N VAL A 170 2.36 6.45 10.83
CA VAL A 170 1.74 7.20 11.95
C VAL A 170 2.22 6.66 13.30
N VAL A 171 2.14 5.34 13.51
CA VAL A 171 2.59 4.72 14.78
C VAL A 171 4.09 4.95 15.00
N LYS A 172 4.89 4.88 13.94
CA LYS A 172 6.33 5.17 14.01
C LYS A 172 6.60 6.61 14.43
N LYS A 173 5.95 7.59 13.80
CA LYS A 173 6.08 9.01 14.18
C LYS A 173 5.62 9.26 15.62
N ALA A 174 4.53 8.63 16.04
CA ALA A 174 4.04 8.70 17.40
C ALA A 174 5.09 8.21 18.40
N LYS A 175 5.70 7.04 18.13
CA LYS A 175 6.80 6.49 18.92
C LYS A 175 8.00 7.44 18.97
N GLU A 176 8.47 7.93 17.82
CA GLU A 176 9.60 8.86 17.76
C GLU A 176 9.35 10.14 18.55
N LYS A 177 8.13 10.69 18.53
CA LYS A 177 7.73 11.87 19.31
C LYS A 177 7.69 11.55 20.81
N MET A 178 7.11 10.42 21.20
CA MET A 178 7.02 10.00 22.61
C MET A 178 8.38 9.63 23.21
N ASP A 179 9.27 9.04 22.43
CA ASP A 179 10.63 8.68 22.87
C ASP A 179 11.45 9.90 23.29
N GLN A 180 11.16 11.09 22.73
CA GLN A 180 11.79 12.36 23.09
C GLN A 180 11.29 12.94 24.42
N ALA A 181 10.20 12.42 25.00
CA ALA A 181 9.67 12.90 26.26
C ALA A 181 10.65 12.61 27.41
N LYS A 182 10.98 13.66 28.17
CA LYS A 182 11.88 13.59 29.34
C LYS A 182 11.15 13.38 30.66
N ASP A 183 9.86 13.71 30.69
CA ASP A 183 9.02 13.58 31.88
C ASP A 183 7.60 13.14 31.52
N PHE A 184 6.85 12.76 32.55
CA PHE A 184 5.49 12.25 32.42
C PHE A 184 4.50 13.27 31.86
N HIS A 185 4.67 14.55 32.18
CA HIS A 185 3.79 15.60 31.70
C HIS A 185 3.96 15.83 30.20
N GLN A 186 5.21 15.92 29.74
CA GLN A 186 5.56 16.05 28.33
C GLN A 186 5.08 14.83 27.53
N LEU A 187 5.27 13.62 28.07
CA LEU A 187 4.77 12.40 27.44
C LEU A 187 3.25 12.43 27.25
N TYR A 188 2.52 12.86 28.29
CA TYR A 188 1.06 12.97 28.26
C TYR A 188 0.59 14.02 27.24
N LEU A 189 1.25 15.17 27.16
CA LEU A 189 0.94 16.19 26.15
C LEU A 189 1.13 15.64 24.73
N PHE A 190 2.26 14.99 24.46
CA PHE A 190 2.51 14.38 23.15
C PHE A 190 1.47 13.33 22.79
N PHE A 191 1.10 12.47 23.73
CA PHE A 191 0.06 11.47 23.53
C PHE A 191 -1.30 12.09 23.20
N ASN A 192 -1.76 13.06 23.99
CA ASN A 192 -3.04 13.72 23.74
C ASN A 192 -3.08 14.45 22.40
N ASP A 193 -1.99 15.12 22.02
CA ASP A 193 -1.90 15.77 20.70
C ASP A 193 -2.07 14.75 19.57
N ILE A 194 -1.34 13.62 19.65
CA ILE A 194 -1.41 12.55 18.64
C ILE A 194 -2.81 11.92 18.60
N ILE A 195 -3.43 11.65 19.75
CA ILE A 195 -4.78 11.06 19.78
C ILE A 195 -5.80 12.02 19.20
N LYS A 196 -5.72 13.31 19.52
CA LYS A 196 -6.63 14.33 18.97
C LYS A 196 -6.47 14.46 17.46
N GLU A 197 -5.23 14.44 16.95
CA GLU A 197 -4.95 14.40 15.51
C GLU A 197 -5.52 13.12 14.87
N SER A 198 -5.37 11.97 15.53
CA SER A 198 -5.89 10.68 15.05
C SER A 198 -7.41 10.64 14.93
N GLU A 199 -8.13 11.35 15.80
CA GLU A 199 -9.58 11.49 15.73
C GLU A 199 -10.01 12.37 14.55
N ALA A 200 -9.32 13.49 14.34
CA ALA A 200 -9.57 14.37 13.20
C ALA A 200 -9.34 13.66 11.86
N GLU A 201 -8.30 12.83 11.77
CA GLU A 201 -7.98 12.04 10.58
C GLU A 201 -8.79 10.75 10.43
N GLN A 202 -9.73 10.48 11.35
CA GLN A 202 -10.54 9.25 11.38
C GLN A 202 -9.68 7.97 11.29
N ILE A 203 -8.58 7.94 12.05
CA ILE A 203 -7.69 6.79 12.12
C ILE A 203 -8.44 5.61 12.77
N PRO A 204 -8.28 4.37 12.26
CA PRO A 204 -8.94 3.20 12.84
C PRO A 204 -8.54 2.93 14.30
N GLU A 205 -9.48 2.37 15.06
CA GLU A 205 -9.29 2.08 16.48
C GLU A 205 -8.11 1.16 16.78
N GLU A 206 -7.85 0.18 15.89
CA GLU A 206 -6.68 -0.71 15.99
C GLU A 206 -5.37 0.08 16.04
N ILE A 207 -5.25 1.13 15.23
CA ILE A 207 -4.05 1.97 15.18
C ILE A 207 -3.96 2.86 16.41
N LYS A 208 -5.09 3.37 16.91
CA LYS A 208 -5.13 4.11 18.17
C LYS A 208 -4.69 3.25 19.35
N ASN A 209 -5.15 2.01 19.43
CA ASN A 209 -4.70 1.05 20.45
C ASN A 209 -3.19 0.84 20.40
N ARG A 210 -2.60 0.73 19.20
CA ARG A 210 -1.14 0.65 19.04
C ARG A 210 -0.42 1.92 19.53
N ILE A 211 -0.98 3.10 19.33
CA ILE A 211 -0.44 4.36 19.87
C ILE A 211 -0.52 4.38 21.40
N ILE A 212 -1.62 3.87 21.97
CA ILE A 212 -1.79 3.70 23.42
C ILE A 212 -0.72 2.76 23.97
N ASP A 213 -0.48 1.62 23.32
CA ASP A 213 0.57 0.68 23.74
C ASP A 213 1.97 1.34 23.74
N VAL A 214 2.27 2.15 22.73
CA VAL A 214 3.53 2.92 22.67
C VAL A 214 3.65 3.90 23.84
N TYR A 215 2.58 4.61 24.17
CA TYR A 215 2.53 5.51 25.32
C TYR A 215 2.76 4.76 26.64
N GLU A 216 2.06 3.64 26.85
CA GLU A 216 2.17 2.82 28.05
C GLU A 216 3.59 2.27 28.24
N LEU A 217 4.21 1.77 27.17
CA LEU A 217 5.60 1.30 27.19
C LEU A 217 6.59 2.41 27.57
N LYS A 218 6.45 3.60 26.98
CA LYS A 218 7.34 4.73 27.29
C LYS A 218 7.13 5.24 28.71
N ARG A 219 5.87 5.27 29.18
CA ARG A 219 5.53 5.64 30.57
C ARG A 219 6.18 4.68 31.56
N ASP A 220 6.15 3.39 31.29
CA ASP A 220 6.79 2.39 32.15
C ASP A 220 8.32 2.46 32.10
N ALA A 221 8.92 2.84 30.96
CA ALA A 221 10.35 3.14 30.88
C ALA A 221 10.73 4.33 31.78
N LEU A 222 9.98 5.44 31.72
CA LEU A 222 10.20 6.61 32.58
C LEU A 222 10.05 6.27 34.07
N LYS A 223 9.11 5.38 34.43
CA LYS A 223 8.97 4.87 35.81
C LYS A 223 10.24 4.14 36.26
N ARG A 224 10.79 3.27 35.42
CA ARG A 224 12.03 2.52 35.74
C ARG A 224 13.22 3.44 35.90
N GLU A 225 13.43 4.34 34.94
CA GLU A 225 14.50 5.34 34.99
C GLU A 225 14.42 6.17 36.30
N LYS A 226 13.21 6.58 36.68
CA LYS A 226 13.03 7.35 37.93
C LYS A 226 13.26 6.52 39.18
N ILE A 227 12.87 5.25 39.19
CA ILE A 227 13.18 4.33 40.31
C ILE A 227 14.69 4.15 40.43
N GLU A 228 15.39 3.94 39.32
CA GLU A 228 16.85 3.76 39.30
C GLU A 228 17.57 5.02 39.81
N GLU A 229 17.14 6.22 39.38
CA GLU A 229 17.65 7.49 39.90
C GLU A 229 17.45 7.61 41.43
N ILE A 230 16.26 7.25 41.92
CA ILE A 230 15.94 7.28 43.35
C ILE A 230 16.79 6.26 44.11
N ASP A 231 16.93 5.04 43.60
CA ASP A 231 17.71 3.97 44.23
C ASP A 231 19.18 4.36 44.33
N GLN A 232 19.78 4.88 43.25
CA GLN A 232 21.15 5.39 43.26
C GLN A 232 21.31 6.47 44.34
N ARG A 233 20.42 7.46 44.38
CA ARG A 233 20.49 8.52 45.38
C ARG A 233 20.31 8.01 46.80
N LEU A 234 19.42 7.04 47.03
CA LEU A 234 19.22 6.41 48.34
C LEU A 234 20.48 5.65 48.81
N THR A 235 21.26 5.05 47.91
CA THR A 235 22.52 4.38 48.30
C THR A 235 23.62 5.36 48.73
N GLU A 236 23.60 6.60 48.22
CA GLU A 236 24.57 7.64 48.57
C GLU A 236 24.29 8.32 49.92
N ILE A 237 23.02 8.31 50.35
CA ILE A 237 22.57 8.98 51.59
C ILE A 237 23.03 8.19 52.82
N LYS A 238 23.71 8.88 53.74
CA LYS A 238 24.24 8.32 55.00
C LYS A 238 23.63 8.94 56.26
N ASP A 239 22.82 9.98 56.12
CA ASP A 239 22.23 10.71 57.24
C ASP A 239 20.71 10.83 57.10
N ILE A 240 20.02 10.78 58.23
CA ILE A 240 18.56 10.88 58.35
C ILE A 240 18.08 12.29 57.95
N ALA A 241 18.85 13.34 58.23
CA ALA A 241 18.46 14.69 57.81
C ALA A 241 18.51 14.82 56.27
N GLU A 242 19.50 14.23 55.62
CA GLU A 242 19.60 14.19 54.16
C GLU A 242 18.48 13.33 53.53
N LEU A 243 18.14 12.19 54.15
CA LEU A 243 17.02 11.35 53.72
C LEU A 243 15.69 12.11 53.74
N ASN A 244 15.40 12.82 54.83
CA ASN A 244 14.18 13.62 54.97
C ASN A 244 14.11 14.76 53.95
N SER A 245 15.22 15.47 53.74
CA SER A 245 15.29 16.53 52.72
C SER A 245 15.03 15.99 51.31
N TYR A 246 15.56 14.80 51.00
CA TYR A 246 15.32 14.15 49.71
C TYR A 246 13.87 13.66 49.58
N TRP A 247 13.31 13.10 50.65
CA TRP A 247 11.92 12.65 50.68
C TRP A 247 10.93 13.78 50.40
N ASP A 248 11.15 14.98 50.95
CA ASP A 248 10.29 16.13 50.69
C ASP A 248 10.32 16.57 49.21
N LYS A 249 11.48 16.49 48.55
CA LYS A 249 11.59 16.74 47.10
C LYS A 249 10.83 15.69 46.29
N ILE A 250 10.97 14.41 46.65
CA ILE A 250 10.29 13.31 45.97
C ILE A 250 8.77 13.34 46.20
N LYS A 251 8.31 13.66 47.41
CA LYS A 251 6.89 13.89 47.71
C LYS A 251 6.29 14.96 46.81
N LEU A 252 6.98 16.09 46.63
CA LEU A 252 6.52 17.15 45.74
C LEU A 252 6.45 16.66 44.29
N TYR A 253 7.47 15.95 43.83
CA TYR A 253 7.50 15.34 42.50
C TYR A 253 6.34 14.35 42.26
N LEU A 254 6.11 13.43 43.20
CA LEU A 254 5.03 12.45 43.13
C LEU A 254 3.67 13.15 43.09
N LYS A 255 3.46 14.15 43.96
CA LYS A 255 2.21 14.92 43.99
C LYS A 255 1.93 15.64 42.67
N LEU A 256 2.95 16.24 42.06
CA LEU A 256 2.81 16.95 40.78
C LEU A 256 2.53 15.99 39.61
N ASN A 257 3.05 14.76 39.65
CA ASN A 257 2.91 13.78 38.57
C ASN A 257 1.88 12.68 38.86
N ARG A 258 1.14 12.78 39.97
CA ARG A 258 0.23 11.73 40.47
C ARG A 258 -0.76 11.22 39.43
N GLN A 259 -1.31 12.15 38.64
CA GLN A 259 -2.27 11.86 37.57
C GLN A 259 -1.69 11.02 36.43
N TYR A 260 -0.37 10.99 36.28
CA TYR A 260 0.33 10.28 35.21
C TYR A 260 0.95 8.96 35.68
N ILE A 261 1.45 8.89 36.91
CA ILE A 261 2.22 7.74 37.39
C ILE A 261 1.35 6.72 38.15
N GLY A 262 0.22 7.17 38.70
CA GLY A 262 -0.71 6.32 39.45
C GLY A 262 -0.27 6.05 40.90
N ARG A 263 -1.23 5.63 41.73
CA ARG A 263 -1.05 5.47 43.18
C ARG A 263 -0.09 4.34 43.56
N GLU A 264 0.01 3.30 42.74
CA GLU A 264 0.88 2.16 43.01
C GLU A 264 2.36 2.54 43.00
N PHE A 265 2.76 3.45 42.10
CA PHE A 265 4.12 3.96 42.05
C PHE A 265 4.46 4.80 43.28
N GLU A 266 3.53 5.64 43.75
CA GLU A 266 3.70 6.41 44.99
C GLU A 266 3.98 5.48 46.19
N LEU A 267 3.21 4.39 46.29
CA LEU A 267 3.37 3.39 47.36
C LEU A 267 4.71 2.66 47.26
N LEU A 268 5.16 2.34 46.06
CA LEU A 268 6.45 1.68 45.84
C LEU A 268 7.62 2.56 46.27
N ILE A 269 7.59 3.85 45.90
CA ILE A 269 8.62 4.80 46.31
C ILE A 269 8.59 5.02 47.83
N ALA A 270 7.41 5.19 48.44
CA ALA A 270 7.29 5.35 49.89
C ALA A 270 7.92 4.18 50.65
N LYS A 271 7.64 2.93 50.24
CA LYS A 271 8.24 1.73 50.85
C LYS A 271 9.79 1.73 50.78
N LYS A 272 10.39 2.26 49.71
CA LYS A 272 11.85 2.34 49.57
C LYS A 272 12.47 3.32 50.58
N PHE A 273 11.82 4.47 50.78
CA PHE A 273 12.24 5.43 51.82
C PHE A 273 12.10 4.85 53.22
N ASP A 274 10.98 4.18 53.53
CA ASP A 274 10.76 3.52 54.83
C ASP A 274 11.83 2.44 55.13
N LEU A 275 12.27 1.70 54.11
CA LEU A 275 13.34 0.70 54.24
C LEU A 275 14.68 1.36 54.54
N LYS A 276 15.04 2.42 53.79
CA LYS A 276 16.32 3.13 53.99
C LYS A 276 16.39 3.82 55.36
N GLU A 277 15.27 4.37 55.82
CA GLU A 277 15.17 4.96 57.17
C GLU A 277 15.47 3.91 58.26
N LYS A 278 14.90 2.70 58.12
CA LYS A 278 15.16 1.59 59.05
C LYS A 278 16.62 1.16 59.05
N GLU A 279 17.26 1.09 57.87
CA GLU A 279 18.69 0.77 57.75
C GLU A 279 19.56 1.80 58.48
N LEU A 280 19.33 3.10 58.24
CA LEU A 280 20.12 4.16 58.89
C LEU A 280 19.88 4.24 60.40
N LEU A 281 18.66 3.94 60.87
CA LEU A 281 18.36 3.86 62.30
C LEU A 281 19.05 2.66 62.96
N ALA A 282 19.14 1.51 62.28
CA ALA A 282 19.84 0.34 62.78
C ALA A 282 21.37 0.55 62.83
N GLU A 283 21.93 1.27 61.86
CA GLU A 283 23.36 1.63 61.82
C GLU A 283 23.77 2.65 62.90
N ASN A 284 22.85 3.53 63.33
CA ASN A 284 23.11 4.52 64.39
C ASN A 284 22.95 3.98 65.83
N VAL A 285 22.48 2.75 66.00
CA VAL A 285 22.28 2.09 67.32
C VAL A 285 23.47 1.19 67.70
N HIS A 286 24.46 1.05 66.81
CA HIS A 286 25.74 0.35 67.05
C HIS A 286 26.92 1.32 67.09
#